data_AF-A0A9R0AKT1-F1
#
_entry.id   AF-A0A9R0AKT1-F1
#
_cell.length_a   1.000
_cell.length_b   1.000
_cell.length_c   1.000
_cell.angle_alpha   90.00
_cell.angle_beta   90.00
_cell.angle_gamma   90.00
#
_symmetry.space_group_name_H-M   'P 1'
#
loop_
_entity.id
_entity.type
_entity.pdbx_description
1 polymer ?
#
loop_
_entity_poly.entity_id
_entity_poly.type
_entity_poly.pdbx_seq_one_letter_code
_entity_poly.pdbx_strand_id
1 'polypeptide(L)'
;MQIVRIKTLSGAGMLLFAALFIFSQTSYVASAEVTQWAEIMIEGNKTLNVAVHLPGLIGTLLDTTGVTITDAEIAAECEIIGQNSTCWCGPDYVWSNLVCDNVNKCCNVDKCVANVSYYTPLCLPKVNVSLIGVLTGSSPDVQTLLLNAFNVLNAFNSLTMQGSLYTGISTYAHNFTVSLSSVFSTLKVQSIISTLLTNRTIYSLSVKSLGMVYMEAPTGKVCYNSRQQLNCTSIEAMSKCVWQMSRDDEATLTLGPGSEVQLSDTCTELSTVTLLKTNGFWSGTYICLFVAGNIAHMAMAPIQIALLPEVINVTSNPQTADCSASSSTKVSILCSIENSTETYKAMLKLILTKNHHLKNIIKKISYKPHFTLNKNTTTYYLGCTLFYTNNQLSLQVT
;
A
#
# COMPACT_ATOMS: atom_id res chain seq x y z
N MET A 1 -26.04 6.97 -11.11
CA MET A 1 -25.71 7.70 -12.35
C MET A 1 -26.18 9.13 -12.19
N GLN A 2 -25.25 10.09 -12.07
CA GLN A 2 -25.58 11.51 -11.96
C GLN A 2 -25.02 12.21 -13.19
N ILE A 3 -25.90 12.67 -14.08
CA ILE A 3 -25.52 13.46 -15.25
C ILE A 3 -25.35 14.90 -14.76
N VAL A 4 -24.12 15.42 -14.78
CA VAL A 4 -23.86 16.80 -14.38
C VAL A 4 -23.50 17.62 -15.61
N ARG A 5 -24.28 18.67 -15.88
CA ARG A 5 -23.98 19.64 -16.94
C ARG A 5 -22.93 20.62 -16.41
N ILE A 6 -21.72 20.55 -16.94
CA ILE A 6 -20.66 21.54 -16.68
C ILE A 6 -21.06 22.85 -17.39
N LYS A 7 -20.86 24.00 -16.72
CA LYS A 7 -21.08 25.32 -17.31
C LYS A 7 -20.24 25.44 -18.59
N THR A 8 -20.87 25.92 -19.65
CA THR A 8 -20.25 26.18 -20.96
C THR A 8 -18.90 26.87 -20.79
N LEU A 9 -17.83 26.23 -21.28
CA LEU A 9 -16.51 26.86 -21.42
C LEU A 9 -16.67 28.13 -22.25
N SER A 10 -16.37 29.27 -21.62
CA SER A 10 -16.42 30.60 -22.25
C SER A 10 -15.41 30.65 -23.40
N GLY A 11 -15.90 30.56 -24.64
CA GLY A 11 -15.08 30.72 -25.86
C GLY A 11 -15.35 29.71 -26.97
N ALA A 12 -16.18 28.70 -26.76
CA ALA A 12 -16.47 27.69 -27.76
C ALA A 12 -17.88 27.82 -28.35
N GLY A 13 -17.98 28.15 -29.64
CA GLY A 13 -19.21 27.96 -30.41
C GLY A 13 -19.59 26.48 -30.46
N MET A 14 -20.88 26.16 -30.30
CA MET A 14 -21.51 24.83 -30.33
C MET A 14 -20.56 23.63 -30.09
N LEU A 15 -19.98 23.54 -28.89
CA LEU A 15 -19.43 22.30 -28.37
C LEU A 15 -20.51 21.62 -27.53
N LEU A 16 -20.87 20.39 -27.91
CA LEU A 16 -21.79 19.55 -27.15
C LEU A 16 -20.96 18.66 -26.24
N PHE A 17 -20.86 19.02 -24.96
CA PHE A 17 -20.14 18.24 -23.96
C PHE A 17 -21.08 17.22 -23.32
N ALA A 18 -20.76 15.94 -23.45
CA ALA A 18 -21.27 14.91 -22.55
C ALA A 18 -20.13 14.52 -21.61
N ALA A 19 -20.23 14.93 -20.34
CA ALA A 19 -19.30 14.48 -19.30
C ALA A 19 -19.88 13.23 -18.64
N LEU A 20 -19.17 12.11 -18.73
CA LEU A 20 -19.52 10.89 -18.03
C LEU A 20 -18.43 10.55 -17.01
N PHE A 21 -18.75 10.76 -15.74
CA PHE A 21 -17.85 10.44 -14.65
C PHE A 21 -17.93 8.94 -14.34
N ILE A 22 -16.93 8.18 -14.79
CA ILE A 22 -16.76 6.77 -14.44
C ILE A 22 -15.60 6.64 -13.47
N PHE A 23 -15.95 6.58 -12.19
CA PHE A 23 -15.01 6.38 -11.10
C PHE A 23 -14.39 4.97 -11.18
N SER A 24 -13.26 4.86 -11.86
CA SER A 24 -12.34 3.73 -11.67
C SER A 24 -11.34 4.13 -10.61
N GLN A 25 -11.17 3.31 -9.58
CA GLN A 25 -10.11 3.49 -8.59
C GLN A 25 -8.89 2.73 -9.09
N THR A 26 -7.77 3.42 -9.24
CA THR A 26 -6.50 2.78 -9.53
C THR A 26 -5.56 3.00 -8.35
N SER A 27 -5.07 1.92 -7.77
CA SER A 27 -4.13 1.98 -6.65
C SER A 27 -2.70 1.80 -7.14
N TYR A 28 -1.83 2.73 -6.79
CA TYR A 28 -0.38 2.52 -6.85
C TYR A 28 0.05 1.80 -5.57
N VAL A 29 0.94 0.80 -5.66
CA VAL A 29 1.40 -0.06 -4.53
C VAL A 29 2.22 0.72 -3.45
N ALA A 30 2.19 2.05 -3.46
CA ALA A 30 2.90 2.89 -2.50
C ALA A 30 2.25 4.27 -2.24
N SER A 31 1.02 4.52 -2.73
CA SER A 31 0.34 5.82 -2.54
C SER A 31 -0.90 5.65 -1.68
N ALA A 32 -1.11 6.57 -0.73
CA ALA A 32 -2.34 6.70 0.04
C ALA A 32 -3.43 7.52 -0.69
N GLU A 33 -3.13 7.99 -1.91
CA GLU A 33 -4.07 8.78 -2.72
C GLU A 33 -4.91 7.87 -3.60
N VAL A 34 -6.23 7.93 -3.40
CA VAL A 34 -7.21 7.28 -4.28
C VAL A 34 -7.44 8.20 -5.47
N THR A 35 -6.78 7.93 -6.59
CA THR A 35 -7.04 8.65 -7.84
C THR A 35 -8.32 8.14 -8.48
N GLN A 36 -9.25 9.06 -8.70
CA GLN A 36 -10.49 8.81 -9.40
C GLN A 36 -10.42 9.41 -10.80
N TRP A 37 -10.80 8.62 -11.80
CA TRP A 37 -10.77 9.05 -13.20
C TRP A 37 -12.18 9.38 -13.68
N ALA A 38 -12.26 10.24 -14.69
CA ALA A 38 -13.50 10.58 -15.37
C ALA A 38 -13.19 10.81 -16.85
N GLU A 39 -14.12 10.45 -17.72
CA GLU A 39 -13.95 10.61 -19.16
C GLU A 39 -14.91 11.68 -19.69
N ILE A 40 -14.35 12.60 -20.48
CA ILE A 40 -15.14 13.61 -21.18
C ILE A 40 -14.90 13.40 -22.66
N MET A 41 -15.97 13.09 -23.39
CA MET A 41 -15.91 12.96 -24.84
C MET A 41 -16.16 14.32 -25.49
N ILE A 42 -15.25 14.72 -26.37
CA ILE A 42 -15.35 15.97 -27.14
C ILE A 42 -15.34 15.60 -28.62
N GLU A 43 -16.46 15.86 -29.30
CA GLU A 43 -16.58 15.67 -30.74
C GLU A 43 -16.40 17.02 -31.45
N GLY A 44 -15.59 17.04 -32.50
CA GLY A 44 -15.30 18.24 -33.27
C GLY A 44 -14.68 17.94 -34.62
N ASN A 45 -14.46 19.00 -35.41
CA ASN A 45 -13.75 18.88 -36.68
C ASN A 45 -12.27 18.54 -36.44
N LYS A 46 -11.59 17.90 -37.41
CA LYS A 46 -10.18 17.49 -37.37
C LYS A 46 -9.21 18.64 -37.05
N THR A 47 -9.62 19.89 -37.25
CA THR A 47 -8.83 21.09 -36.94
C THR A 47 -9.00 21.59 -35.50
N LEU A 48 -9.91 21.02 -34.71
CA LEU A 48 -10.13 21.41 -33.32
C LEU A 48 -8.98 20.90 -32.46
N ASN A 49 -8.25 21.83 -31.84
CA ASN A 49 -7.23 21.49 -30.85
C ASN A 49 -7.86 21.50 -29.45
N VAL A 50 -8.18 20.32 -28.91
CA VAL A 50 -8.81 20.19 -27.59
C VAL A 50 -7.84 20.51 -26.45
N ALA A 51 -6.53 20.29 -26.65
CA ALA A 51 -5.52 20.44 -25.59
C ALA A 51 -5.49 21.85 -24.99
N VAL A 52 -5.81 22.89 -25.78
CA VAL A 52 -5.83 24.28 -25.30
C VAL A 52 -6.95 24.58 -24.30
N HIS A 53 -7.96 23.70 -24.21
CA HIS A 53 -9.12 23.89 -23.34
C HIS A 53 -9.04 23.07 -22.05
N LEU A 54 -8.16 22.06 -21.98
CA LEU A 54 -8.01 21.19 -20.80
C LEU A 54 -7.63 21.93 -19.50
N PRO A 55 -6.72 22.93 -19.52
CA PRO A 55 -6.41 23.67 -18.29
C PRO A 55 -7.62 24.38 -17.68
N GLY A 56 -8.64 24.71 -18.48
CA GLY A 56 -9.88 25.30 -18.01
C GLY A 56 -10.80 24.34 -17.24
N LEU A 57 -10.51 23.04 -17.24
CA LEU A 57 -11.23 22.02 -16.46
C LEU A 57 -10.63 21.84 -15.05
N ILE A 58 -9.37 22.21 -14.85
CA ILE A 58 -8.68 22.10 -13.56
C ILE A 58 -9.31 23.06 -12.55
N GLY A 59 -9.56 22.59 -11.33
CA GLY A 59 -10.16 23.38 -10.27
C GLY A 59 -11.66 23.67 -10.44
N THR A 60 -12.34 23.09 -11.44
CA THR A 60 -13.79 23.24 -11.59
C THR A 60 -14.50 22.58 -10.39
N LEU A 61 -15.02 23.41 -9.49
CA LEU A 61 -15.79 23.00 -8.32
C LEU A 61 -17.18 22.51 -8.73
N LEU A 62 -17.43 21.23 -8.50
CA LEU A 62 -18.79 20.77 -8.22
C LEU A 62 -19.07 21.12 -6.75
N ASP A 63 -19.58 22.33 -6.51
CA ASP A 63 -19.88 22.92 -5.18
C ASP A 63 -20.74 22.05 -4.23
N THR A 64 -21.19 20.87 -4.68
CA THR A 64 -22.05 19.95 -3.91
C THR A 64 -21.38 18.62 -3.55
N THR A 65 -20.21 18.27 -4.09
CA THR A 65 -19.58 16.94 -3.86
C THR A 65 -18.19 16.98 -3.23
N GLY A 66 -17.56 18.15 -3.13
CA GLY A 66 -16.20 18.27 -2.56
C GLY A 66 -15.10 17.64 -3.42
N VAL A 67 -15.36 17.39 -4.71
CA VAL A 67 -14.40 16.82 -5.67
C VAL A 67 -13.69 17.94 -6.42
N THR A 68 -12.36 17.88 -6.48
CA THR A 68 -11.53 18.81 -7.26
C THR A 68 -10.85 18.08 -8.40
N ILE A 69 -11.00 18.60 -9.63
CA ILE A 69 -10.22 18.13 -10.78
C ILE A 69 -8.81 18.67 -10.63
N THR A 70 -7.84 17.78 -10.39
CA THR A 70 -6.43 18.11 -10.22
C THR A 70 -5.64 18.08 -11.52
N ASP A 71 -6.12 17.31 -12.50
CA ASP A 71 -5.47 17.13 -13.79
C ASP A 71 -6.49 16.80 -14.89
N ALA A 72 -6.15 17.11 -16.14
CA ALA A 72 -6.96 16.81 -17.32
C ALA A 72 -6.07 16.61 -18.55
N GLU A 73 -6.14 15.42 -19.16
CA GLU A 73 -5.31 15.04 -20.30
C GLU A 73 -6.13 14.28 -21.37
N ILE A 74 -5.54 14.13 -22.56
CA ILE A 74 -6.17 13.40 -23.68
C ILE A 74 -5.86 11.90 -23.50
N ALA A 75 -6.88 11.14 -23.12
CA ALA A 75 -6.77 9.69 -22.93
C ALA A 75 -6.83 8.89 -24.25
N ALA A 76 -7.57 9.40 -25.24
CA ALA A 76 -7.81 8.72 -26.50
C ALA A 76 -8.12 9.71 -27.63
N GLU A 77 -7.78 9.33 -28.86
CA GLU A 77 -8.17 10.04 -30.06
C GLU A 77 -8.88 9.10 -31.02
N CYS A 78 -9.93 9.60 -31.68
CA CYS A 78 -10.76 8.84 -32.60
C CYS A 78 -11.01 9.63 -33.89
N GLU A 79 -10.81 8.98 -35.03
CA GLU A 79 -11.23 9.46 -36.35
C GLU A 79 -12.45 8.66 -36.82
N ILE A 80 -13.59 9.34 -36.99
CA ILE A 80 -14.84 8.71 -37.43
C ILE A 80 -14.94 8.84 -38.96
N ILE A 81 -14.94 7.72 -39.68
CA ILE A 81 -15.09 7.67 -41.13
C ILE A 81 -16.27 6.74 -41.46
N GLY A 82 -17.42 7.32 -41.82
CA GLY A 82 -18.64 6.56 -42.06
C GLY A 82 -19.17 5.94 -40.76
N GLN A 83 -19.34 4.61 -40.73
CA GLN A 83 -19.81 3.87 -39.54
C GLN A 83 -18.67 3.31 -38.68
N ASN A 84 -17.43 3.40 -39.13
CA ASN A 84 -16.27 2.92 -38.38
C ASN A 84 -15.57 4.09 -37.72
N SER A 85 -15.19 3.89 -36.45
CA SER A 85 -14.21 4.72 -35.79
C SER A 85 -12.83 4.08 -35.87
N THR A 86 -11.81 4.91 -36.03
CA THR A 86 -10.42 4.53 -35.91
C THR A 86 -9.87 5.24 -34.70
N CYS A 87 -9.70 4.51 -33.60
CA CYS A 87 -9.30 5.08 -32.32
C CYS A 87 -7.94 4.53 -31.88
N TRP A 88 -7.21 5.31 -31.07
CA TRP A 88 -6.01 4.89 -30.36
C TRP A 88 -5.97 5.53 -28.98
N CYS A 89 -5.43 4.80 -28.00
CA CYS A 89 -5.19 5.34 -26.66
C CYS A 89 -3.88 6.14 -26.64
N GLY A 90 -3.79 7.11 -25.73
CA GLY A 90 -2.55 7.80 -25.43
C GLY A 90 -1.46 6.85 -24.90
N PRO A 91 -0.18 7.27 -24.87
CA PRO A 91 0.95 6.42 -24.49
C PRO A 91 0.86 5.89 -23.05
N ASP A 92 0.25 6.66 -22.14
CA ASP A 92 0.07 6.27 -20.73
C ASP A 92 -1.29 5.59 -20.47
N TYR A 93 -1.99 5.24 -21.55
CA TYR A 93 -3.31 4.67 -21.53
C TYR A 93 -3.35 3.32 -22.26
N VAL A 94 -4.32 2.50 -21.91
CA VAL A 94 -4.63 1.21 -22.54
C VAL A 94 -6.12 1.12 -22.79
N TRP A 95 -6.55 0.26 -23.71
CA TRP A 95 -7.98 0.02 -23.91
C TRP A 95 -8.65 -0.40 -22.62
N SER A 96 -9.89 0.02 -22.40
CA SER A 96 -10.65 -0.48 -21.26
C SER A 96 -10.99 -1.97 -21.42
N ASN A 97 -11.24 -2.65 -20.31
CA ASN A 97 -11.71 -4.05 -20.35
C ASN A 97 -13.01 -4.17 -21.13
N LEU A 98 -13.89 -3.17 -21.04
CA LEU A 98 -15.14 -3.13 -21.79
C LEU A 98 -14.91 -3.16 -23.31
N VAL A 99 -13.92 -2.41 -23.81
CA VAL A 99 -13.55 -2.44 -25.23
C VAL A 99 -12.89 -3.75 -25.60
N CYS A 100 -11.88 -4.18 -24.83
CA CYS A 100 -11.14 -5.42 -25.09
C CYS A 100 -12.08 -6.64 -25.12
N ASP A 101 -13.02 -6.76 -24.18
CA ASP A 101 -13.88 -7.93 -24.04
C ASP A 101 -15.01 -7.99 -25.10
N ASN A 102 -15.53 -6.83 -25.54
CA ASN A 102 -16.58 -6.80 -26.58
C ASN A 102 -16.01 -6.73 -28.00
N VAL A 103 -14.80 -6.20 -28.17
CA VAL A 103 -14.15 -6.02 -29.47
C VAL A 103 -12.72 -6.55 -29.38
N ASN A 104 -12.57 -7.88 -29.28
CA ASN A 104 -11.29 -8.58 -29.09
C ASN A 104 -10.15 -8.11 -30.02
N LYS A 105 -10.47 -7.70 -31.26
CA LYS A 105 -9.47 -7.17 -32.21
C LYS A 105 -8.84 -5.82 -31.80
N CYS A 106 -9.45 -5.11 -30.87
CA CYS A 106 -8.89 -3.90 -30.24
C CYS A 106 -8.01 -4.22 -29.04
N CYS A 107 -8.04 -5.45 -28.52
CA CYS A 107 -7.27 -5.79 -27.34
C CYS A 107 -5.78 -5.90 -27.70
N ASN A 108 -4.91 -5.29 -26.89
CA ASN A 108 -3.45 -5.33 -27.05
C ASN A 108 -2.93 -4.82 -28.42
N VAL A 109 -3.64 -3.86 -29.05
CA VAL A 109 -3.18 -3.16 -30.26
C VAL A 109 -3.15 -1.66 -30.03
N ASP A 110 -2.21 -0.93 -30.64
CA ASP A 110 -2.13 0.52 -30.45
C ASP A 110 -3.30 1.27 -31.11
N LYS A 111 -3.77 0.75 -32.25
CA LYS A 111 -4.80 1.37 -33.09
C LYS A 111 -5.91 0.37 -33.39
N CYS A 112 -7.14 0.72 -33.04
CA CYS A 112 -8.31 -0.09 -33.35
C CYS A 112 -9.19 0.53 -34.42
N VAL A 113 -9.49 -0.25 -35.47
CA VAL A 113 -10.45 0.09 -36.53
C VAL A 113 -11.73 -0.69 -36.29
N ALA A 114 -12.66 -0.11 -35.55
CA ALA A 114 -13.90 -0.72 -35.11
C ALA A 114 -14.88 0.36 -34.64
N ASN A 115 -16.18 0.06 -34.59
CA ASN A 115 -17.13 0.96 -33.93
C ASN A 115 -16.96 0.83 -32.40
N VAL A 116 -16.10 1.67 -31.83
CA VAL A 116 -15.75 1.67 -30.39
C VAL A 116 -15.91 3.03 -29.73
N SER A 117 -16.14 4.10 -30.48
CA SER A 117 -16.25 5.46 -29.94
C SER A 117 -17.39 5.67 -28.93
N TYR A 118 -18.33 4.73 -28.83
CA TYR A 118 -19.43 4.78 -27.84
C TYR A 118 -19.11 4.05 -26.52
N TYR A 119 -18.00 3.30 -26.44
CA TYR A 119 -17.57 2.69 -25.19
C TYR A 119 -16.99 3.77 -24.29
N THR A 120 -17.38 3.71 -23.01
CA THR A 120 -16.89 4.64 -22.00
C THR A 120 -16.72 3.87 -20.69
N PRO A 121 -15.53 3.95 -20.05
CA PRO A 121 -14.35 4.65 -20.55
C PRO A 121 -13.78 3.89 -21.77
N LEU A 122 -13.29 4.62 -22.77
CA LEU A 122 -12.67 4.05 -23.96
C LEU A 122 -11.26 3.53 -23.63
N CYS A 123 -10.48 4.36 -22.94
CA CYS A 123 -9.14 4.06 -22.51
C CYS A 123 -9.01 4.29 -20.99
N LEU A 124 -8.19 3.47 -20.34
CA LEU A 124 -7.87 3.56 -18.93
C LEU A 124 -6.39 3.88 -18.77
N PRO A 125 -6.02 4.69 -17.77
CA PRO A 125 -4.62 4.88 -17.42
C PRO A 125 -3.94 3.55 -17.12
N LYS A 126 -2.68 3.43 -17.49
CA LYS A 126 -1.87 2.25 -17.20
C LYS A 126 -1.70 2.08 -15.70
N VAL A 127 -1.96 0.87 -15.23
CA VAL A 127 -1.72 0.47 -13.84
C VAL A 127 -0.85 -0.76 -13.79
N ASN A 128 0.05 -0.80 -12.81
CA ASN A 128 0.92 -1.95 -12.63
C ASN A 128 0.18 -3.05 -11.88
N VAL A 129 -0.25 -4.07 -12.61
CA VAL A 129 -0.91 -5.25 -12.07
C VAL A 129 -0.04 -6.47 -12.36
N SER A 130 0.11 -7.36 -11.39
CA SER A 130 0.85 -8.60 -11.59
C SER A 130 0.07 -9.79 -11.10
N LEU A 131 0.19 -10.91 -11.80
CA LEU A 131 -0.31 -12.22 -11.39
C LEU A 131 0.89 -13.10 -11.05
N ILE A 132 1.07 -13.37 -9.77
CA ILE A 132 2.11 -14.27 -9.24
C ILE A 132 1.48 -15.65 -9.11
N GLY A 133 1.91 -16.59 -9.93
CA GLY A 133 1.32 -17.91 -10.02
C GLY A 133 2.26 -19.03 -9.66
N VAL A 134 1.68 -20.12 -9.19
CA VAL A 134 2.34 -21.42 -9.03
C VAL A 134 1.50 -22.45 -9.78
N LEU A 135 2.12 -23.09 -10.76
CA LEU A 135 1.53 -24.21 -11.51
C LEU A 135 2.26 -25.49 -11.10
N THR A 136 1.53 -26.51 -10.64
CA THR A 136 2.11 -27.84 -10.43
C THR A 136 1.68 -28.79 -11.52
N GLY A 137 2.64 -29.55 -12.07
CA GLY A 137 2.37 -30.46 -13.17
C GLY A 137 3.61 -31.15 -13.72
N SER A 138 3.43 -31.86 -14.82
CA SER A 138 4.49 -32.62 -15.52
C SER A 138 4.66 -32.17 -16.97
N SER A 139 4.11 -31.02 -17.34
CA SER A 139 4.16 -30.52 -18.72
C SER A 139 5.57 -30.02 -19.07
N PRO A 140 6.16 -30.45 -20.20
CA PRO A 140 7.47 -29.93 -20.64
C PRO A 140 7.38 -28.47 -21.16
N ASP A 141 6.22 -28.06 -21.69
CA ASP A 141 6.04 -26.77 -22.38
C ASP A 141 5.20 -25.75 -21.58
N VAL A 142 5.40 -25.69 -20.26
CA VAL A 142 4.60 -24.84 -19.36
C VAL A 142 4.63 -23.36 -19.75
N GLN A 143 5.78 -22.84 -20.17
CA GLN A 143 5.91 -21.42 -20.52
C GLN A 143 5.02 -21.04 -21.72
N THR A 144 5.07 -21.82 -22.80
CA THR A 144 4.25 -21.59 -24.00
C THR A 144 2.77 -21.71 -23.69
N LEU A 145 2.39 -22.72 -22.88
CA LEU A 145 1.02 -22.92 -22.44
C LEU A 145 0.50 -21.73 -21.61
N LEU A 146 1.28 -21.24 -20.65
CA LEU A 146 0.92 -20.07 -19.85
C LEU A 146 0.87 -18.79 -20.70
N LEU A 147 1.82 -18.60 -21.62
CA LEU A 147 1.85 -17.43 -22.49
C LEU A 147 0.59 -17.35 -23.35
N ASN A 148 0.22 -18.45 -24.01
CA ASN A 148 -0.99 -18.52 -24.83
C ASN A 148 -2.27 -18.36 -24.02
N ALA A 149 -2.27 -18.78 -22.76
CA ALA A 149 -3.42 -18.68 -21.90
C ALA A 149 -3.63 -17.26 -21.35
N PHE A 150 -2.56 -16.55 -21.01
CA PHE A 150 -2.63 -15.23 -20.38
C PHE A 150 -2.48 -14.04 -21.34
N ASN A 151 -1.96 -14.23 -22.56
CA ASN A 151 -1.83 -13.14 -23.55
C ASN A 151 -3.17 -12.56 -24.04
N VAL A 152 -4.28 -13.24 -23.75
CA VAL A 152 -5.65 -12.78 -24.03
C VAL A 152 -6.15 -11.75 -23.00
N LEU A 153 -5.42 -11.57 -21.90
CA LEU A 153 -5.72 -10.52 -20.93
C LEU A 153 -5.40 -9.16 -21.53
N ASN A 154 -6.23 -8.18 -21.15
CA ASN A 154 -6.06 -6.80 -21.57
C ASN A 154 -4.76 -6.23 -21.01
N ALA A 155 -4.07 -5.45 -21.84
CA ALA A 155 -2.78 -4.85 -21.55
C ALA A 155 -1.74 -5.86 -21.05
N PHE A 156 -1.71 -7.05 -21.65
CA PHE A 156 -0.67 -8.04 -21.36
C PHE A 156 0.71 -7.50 -21.75
N ASN A 157 1.64 -7.44 -20.80
CA ASN A 157 3.00 -6.97 -21.04
C ASN A 157 3.97 -8.15 -21.23
N SER A 158 4.01 -9.06 -20.26
CA SER A 158 4.98 -10.16 -20.26
C SER A 158 4.58 -11.31 -19.34
N LEU A 159 5.18 -12.48 -19.62
CA LEU A 159 5.20 -13.64 -18.76
C LEU A 159 6.65 -13.97 -18.43
N THR A 160 6.99 -14.04 -17.15
CA THR A 160 8.32 -14.41 -16.67
C THR A 160 8.25 -15.67 -15.82
N MET A 161 9.04 -16.68 -16.18
CA MET A 161 9.23 -17.87 -15.35
C MET A 161 10.27 -17.57 -14.27
N GLN A 162 9.92 -17.74 -13.00
CA GLN A 162 10.80 -17.46 -11.86
C GLN A 162 11.64 -18.68 -11.47
N GLY A 163 11.18 -19.89 -11.80
CA GLY A 163 11.89 -21.12 -11.53
C GLY A 163 10.98 -22.34 -11.58
N SER A 164 11.59 -23.52 -11.63
CA SER A 164 10.89 -24.80 -11.54
C SER A 164 11.50 -25.61 -10.41
N LEU A 165 10.68 -26.02 -9.44
CA LEU A 165 11.10 -26.83 -8.31
C LEU A 165 10.61 -28.26 -8.52
N TYR A 166 11.48 -29.25 -8.39
CA TYR A 166 11.08 -30.65 -8.38
C TYR A 166 10.38 -30.99 -7.06
N THR A 167 9.16 -31.51 -7.12
CA THR A 167 8.30 -31.72 -5.94
C THR A 167 7.96 -33.20 -5.67
N GLY A 168 8.36 -34.12 -6.56
CA GLY A 168 8.07 -35.55 -6.42
C GLY A 168 8.13 -36.27 -7.77
N ILE A 169 7.62 -37.51 -7.83
CA ILE A 169 7.68 -38.40 -9.01
C ILE A 169 7.22 -37.64 -10.28
N SER A 170 8.18 -37.18 -11.09
CA SER A 170 7.95 -36.44 -12.34
C SER A 170 7.06 -35.19 -12.22
N THR A 171 6.98 -34.57 -11.04
CA THR A 171 6.13 -33.39 -10.78
C THR A 171 6.97 -32.17 -10.45
N TYR A 172 6.69 -31.07 -11.12
CA TYR A 172 7.37 -29.79 -10.96
C TYR A 172 6.37 -28.72 -10.50
N ALA A 173 6.83 -27.83 -9.63
CA ALA A 173 6.16 -26.58 -9.31
C ALA A 173 6.85 -25.46 -10.09
N HIS A 174 6.12 -24.83 -11.00
CA HIS A 174 6.59 -23.75 -11.84
C HIS A 174 6.06 -22.42 -11.29
N ASN A 175 6.97 -21.59 -10.80
CA ASN A 175 6.65 -20.25 -10.35
C ASN A 175 6.73 -19.29 -11.54
N PHE A 176 5.72 -18.43 -11.68
CA PHE A 176 5.67 -17.48 -12.78
C PHE A 176 5.06 -16.14 -12.34
N THR A 177 5.32 -15.12 -13.14
CA THR A 177 4.68 -13.81 -12.99
C THR A 177 4.18 -13.34 -14.35
N VAL A 178 2.91 -12.98 -14.43
CA VAL A 178 2.34 -12.24 -15.56
C VAL A 178 2.30 -10.77 -15.16
N SER A 179 2.80 -9.89 -16.02
CA SER A 179 2.72 -8.44 -15.85
C SER A 179 1.66 -7.88 -16.78
N LEU A 180 0.77 -7.04 -16.25
CA LEU A 180 -0.32 -6.38 -16.95
C LEU A 180 -0.24 -4.87 -16.71
N SER A 181 -0.65 -4.06 -17.70
CA SER A 181 -0.81 -2.61 -17.54
C SER A 181 -2.26 -2.19 -17.27
N SER A 182 -3.14 -3.13 -16.92
CA SER A 182 -4.55 -2.86 -16.61
C SER A 182 -5.08 -3.80 -15.53
N VAL A 183 -6.12 -3.35 -14.82
CA VAL A 183 -6.96 -4.24 -14.00
C VAL A 183 -7.66 -5.25 -14.88
N PHE A 184 -8.13 -6.36 -14.33
CA PHE A 184 -8.78 -7.42 -15.08
C PHE A 184 -10.01 -7.95 -14.34
N SER A 185 -10.93 -8.61 -15.04
CA SER A 185 -12.02 -9.32 -14.39
C SER A 185 -11.53 -10.62 -13.76
N THR A 186 -11.80 -10.81 -12.47
CA THR A 186 -11.53 -12.05 -11.73
C THR A 186 -12.12 -13.27 -12.44
N LEU A 187 -13.34 -13.15 -12.96
CA LEU A 187 -14.02 -14.22 -13.68
C LEU A 187 -13.25 -14.64 -14.95
N LYS A 188 -12.65 -13.69 -15.66
CA LYS A 188 -11.85 -13.98 -16.86
C LYS A 188 -10.60 -14.78 -16.51
N VAL A 189 -9.89 -14.40 -15.46
CA VAL A 189 -8.71 -15.16 -14.99
C VAL A 189 -9.11 -16.52 -14.43
N GLN A 190 -10.22 -16.62 -13.71
CA GLN A 190 -10.75 -17.92 -13.27
C GLN A 190 -11.07 -18.83 -14.46
N SER A 191 -11.69 -18.31 -15.52
CA SER A 191 -11.96 -19.07 -16.75
C SER A 191 -10.66 -19.58 -17.41
N ILE A 192 -9.62 -18.75 -17.45
CA ILE A 192 -8.29 -19.15 -17.93
C ILE A 192 -7.74 -20.30 -17.07
N ILE A 193 -7.76 -20.14 -15.75
CA ILE A 193 -7.27 -21.16 -14.81
C ILE A 193 -8.06 -22.46 -14.97
N SER A 194 -9.38 -22.40 -15.02
CA SER A 194 -10.25 -23.57 -15.22
C SER A 194 -9.96 -24.27 -16.55
N THR A 195 -9.73 -23.52 -17.62
CA THR A 195 -9.36 -24.08 -18.93
C THR A 195 -8.02 -24.79 -18.87
N LEU A 196 -7.01 -24.18 -18.24
CA LEU A 196 -5.69 -24.80 -18.07
C LEU A 196 -5.78 -26.09 -17.25
N LEU A 197 -6.59 -26.11 -16.20
CA LEU A 197 -6.79 -27.29 -15.35
C LEU A 197 -7.54 -28.44 -16.02
N THR A 198 -8.09 -28.26 -17.24
CA THR A 198 -8.60 -29.39 -18.03
C THR A 198 -7.48 -30.25 -18.62
N ASN A 199 -6.25 -29.71 -18.71
CA ASN A 199 -5.09 -30.47 -19.15
C ASN A 199 -4.65 -31.43 -18.03
N ARG A 200 -4.65 -32.73 -18.32
CA ARG A 200 -4.32 -33.79 -17.35
C ARG A 200 -2.86 -33.76 -16.86
N THR A 201 -1.97 -33.01 -17.51
CA THR A 201 -0.59 -32.82 -17.06
C THR A 201 -0.44 -31.69 -16.03
N ILE A 202 -1.52 -30.95 -15.74
CA ILE A 202 -1.57 -29.87 -14.75
C ILE A 202 -2.41 -30.36 -13.57
N TYR A 203 -1.83 -30.36 -12.38
CA TYR A 203 -2.48 -30.86 -11.17
C TYR A 203 -3.07 -29.73 -10.33
N SER A 204 -2.37 -28.59 -10.26
CA SER A 204 -2.89 -27.40 -9.61
C SER A 204 -2.35 -26.13 -10.26
N LEU A 205 -3.13 -25.07 -10.13
CA LEU A 205 -2.75 -23.73 -10.54
C LEU A 205 -3.39 -22.76 -9.57
N SER A 206 -2.57 -22.00 -8.84
CA SER A 206 -3.00 -20.95 -7.94
C SER A 206 -2.32 -19.64 -8.31
N VAL A 207 -3.08 -18.54 -8.30
CA VAL A 207 -2.60 -17.23 -8.68
C VAL A 207 -2.91 -16.22 -7.57
N LYS A 208 -1.94 -15.38 -7.24
CA LYS A 208 -2.12 -14.20 -6.41
C LYS A 208 -1.92 -12.96 -7.26
N SER A 209 -2.70 -11.90 -7.08
CA SER A 209 -2.52 -10.68 -7.85
C SER A 209 -2.19 -9.47 -7.00
N LEU A 210 -1.24 -8.65 -7.45
CA LEU A 210 -0.97 -7.32 -6.91
C LEU A 210 -1.63 -6.26 -7.79
N GLY A 211 -2.07 -5.15 -7.19
CA GLY A 211 -2.69 -4.02 -7.90
C GLY A 211 -4.22 -4.11 -8.07
N MET A 212 -4.86 -5.17 -7.55
CA MET A 212 -6.33 -5.37 -7.55
C MET A 212 -6.98 -5.08 -6.19
N VAL A 213 -6.17 -4.82 -5.17
CA VAL A 213 -6.59 -4.47 -3.81
C VAL A 213 -5.75 -3.28 -3.37
N TYR A 214 -6.42 -2.35 -2.71
CA TYR A 214 -5.85 -1.20 -2.05
C TYR A 214 -5.82 -1.44 -0.54
N MET A 215 -4.78 -0.95 0.14
CA MET A 215 -4.63 -1.09 1.58
C MET A 215 -4.30 0.27 2.21
N GLU A 216 -5.14 0.68 3.14
CA GLU A 216 -4.90 1.83 4.02
C GLU A 216 -4.30 1.34 5.33
N ALA A 217 -3.11 1.82 5.63
CA ALA A 217 -2.38 1.50 6.84
C ALA A 217 -1.83 2.79 7.47
N PRO A 218 -1.68 2.83 8.81
CA PRO A 218 -0.98 3.91 9.49
C PRO A 218 0.40 4.17 8.88
N THR A 219 0.68 5.44 8.59
CA THR A 219 1.99 5.86 8.06
C THR A 219 2.95 6.14 9.21
N GLY A 220 4.21 5.72 9.03
CA GLY A 220 5.26 5.90 10.04
C GLY A 220 5.16 4.93 11.22
N LYS A 221 5.83 5.27 12.33
CA LYS A 221 5.83 4.45 13.54
C LYS A 221 4.57 4.67 14.36
N VAL A 222 3.86 3.58 14.60
CA VAL A 222 2.66 3.51 15.42
C VAL A 222 3.00 3.54 16.90
N CYS A 223 2.23 4.28 17.70
CA CYS A 223 2.36 4.34 19.15
C CYS A 223 2.17 2.94 19.78
N TYR A 224 2.92 2.64 20.84
CA TYR A 224 2.74 1.43 21.64
C TYR A 224 1.45 1.55 22.46
N ASN A 225 0.79 0.42 22.71
CA ASN A 225 -0.47 0.33 23.43
C ASN A 225 -1.58 1.20 22.82
N SER A 226 -1.50 1.44 21.51
CA SER A 226 -2.50 2.21 20.79
C SER A 226 -3.42 1.28 20.00
N ARG A 227 -4.59 1.81 19.65
CA ARG A 227 -5.52 1.15 18.74
C ARG A 227 -5.23 1.57 17.31
N GLN A 228 -5.04 0.61 16.42
CA GLN A 228 -4.81 0.86 15.00
C GLN A 228 -5.81 0.12 14.15
N GLN A 229 -6.17 0.72 13.02
CA GLN A 229 -7.09 0.14 12.05
C GLN A 229 -6.43 0.14 10.69
N LEU A 230 -6.51 -0.98 10.00
CA LEU A 230 -6.06 -1.15 8.63
C LEU A 230 -7.27 -1.56 7.80
N ASN A 231 -7.46 -0.90 6.67
CA ASN A 231 -8.55 -1.20 5.74
C ASN A 231 -7.95 -1.76 4.46
N CYS A 232 -8.62 -2.73 3.87
CA CYS A 232 -8.35 -3.14 2.51
C CYS A 232 -9.60 -3.12 1.68
N THR A 233 -9.48 -2.57 0.47
CA THR A 233 -10.58 -2.44 -0.49
C THR A 233 -10.17 -3.13 -1.78
N SER A 234 -10.94 -4.12 -2.22
CA SER A 234 -10.78 -4.77 -3.52
C SER A 234 -11.60 -4.05 -4.59
N ILE A 235 -11.10 -4.07 -5.82
CA ILE A 235 -11.79 -3.51 -6.99
C ILE A 235 -13.03 -4.35 -7.37
N GLU A 236 -13.06 -5.63 -6.98
CA GLU A 236 -14.19 -6.54 -7.23
C GLU A 236 -14.58 -7.27 -5.95
N ALA A 237 -15.87 -7.57 -5.81
CA ALA A 237 -16.36 -8.39 -4.71
C ALA A 237 -15.81 -9.82 -4.78
N MET A 238 -15.35 -10.34 -3.64
CA MET A 238 -14.73 -11.66 -3.52
C MET A 238 -15.42 -12.50 -2.44
N SER A 239 -15.22 -13.81 -2.48
CA SER A 239 -15.99 -14.72 -1.61
C SER A 239 -15.41 -14.84 -0.20
N LYS A 240 -14.11 -14.58 -0.01
CA LYS A 240 -13.44 -14.71 1.29
C LYS A 240 -12.34 -13.68 1.46
N CYS A 241 -12.20 -13.15 2.67
CA CYS A 241 -11.14 -12.22 3.05
C CYS A 241 -10.27 -12.90 4.10
N VAL A 242 -8.95 -12.79 3.97
CA VAL A 242 -7.98 -13.33 4.91
C VAL A 242 -6.96 -12.26 5.22
N TRP A 243 -6.73 -12.03 6.51
CA TRP A 243 -5.66 -11.17 6.99
C TRP A 243 -4.49 -12.02 7.46
N GLN A 244 -3.29 -11.63 7.06
CA GLN A 244 -2.06 -12.29 7.44
C GLN A 244 -1.02 -11.26 7.87
N MET A 245 -0.04 -11.71 8.64
CA MET A 245 1.13 -10.93 8.99
C MET A 245 2.40 -11.77 8.82
N SER A 246 3.47 -11.14 8.37
CA SER A 246 4.81 -11.74 8.38
C SER A 246 5.78 -10.82 9.12
N ARG A 247 6.73 -11.41 9.85
CA ARG A 247 7.82 -10.68 10.49
C ARG A 247 9.13 -11.25 9.97
N ASP A 248 9.94 -10.41 9.32
CA ASP A 248 11.27 -10.79 8.84
C ASP A 248 11.29 -12.19 8.19
N ASP A 249 12.08 -13.12 8.76
CA ASP A 249 12.23 -14.50 8.29
C ASP A 249 11.23 -15.50 8.89
N GLU A 250 10.22 -15.04 9.64
CA GLU A 250 9.16 -15.89 10.19
C GLU A 250 8.12 -16.27 9.13
N ALA A 251 7.56 -17.48 9.28
CA ALA A 251 6.45 -17.92 8.47
C ALA A 251 5.22 -16.99 8.62
N THR A 252 4.52 -16.76 7.53
CA THR A 252 3.31 -15.94 7.52
C THR A 252 2.23 -16.51 8.45
N LEU A 253 1.75 -15.69 9.39
CA LEU A 253 0.70 -16.02 10.34
C LEU A 253 -0.65 -15.50 9.85
N THR A 254 -1.69 -16.31 9.94
CA THR A 254 -3.05 -15.86 9.65
C THR A 254 -3.65 -15.22 10.90
N LEU A 255 -4.17 -14.01 10.75
CA LEU A 255 -4.84 -13.27 11.82
C LEU A 255 -6.26 -13.79 12.00
N GLY A 256 -6.65 -14.00 13.24
CA GLY A 256 -8.01 -14.36 13.65
C GLY A 256 -8.56 -13.38 14.68
N PRO A 257 -9.87 -13.39 14.95
CA PRO A 257 -10.45 -12.60 16.02
C PRO A 257 -9.91 -13.07 17.37
N GLY A 258 -9.60 -12.14 18.27
CA GLY A 258 -9.03 -12.44 19.57
C GLY A 258 -9.04 -11.25 20.52
N SER A 259 -8.30 -11.35 21.63
CA SER A 259 -8.23 -10.29 22.64
C SER A 259 -7.49 -9.03 22.17
N GLU A 260 -6.61 -9.17 21.17
CA GLU A 260 -5.78 -8.07 20.65
C GLU A 260 -6.11 -7.70 19.20
N VAL A 261 -6.93 -8.49 18.52
CA VAL A 261 -7.28 -8.31 17.10
C VAL A 261 -8.79 -8.44 16.92
N GLN A 262 -9.38 -7.48 16.23
CA GLN A 262 -10.75 -7.53 15.76
C GLN A 262 -10.76 -7.48 14.24
N LEU A 263 -11.48 -8.42 13.62
CA LEU A 263 -11.68 -8.46 12.17
C LEU A 263 -13.10 -8.00 11.83
N SER A 264 -13.28 -7.46 10.63
CA SER A 264 -14.61 -7.16 10.09
C SER A 264 -15.45 -8.44 9.96
N ASP A 265 -16.72 -8.39 10.36
CA ASP A 265 -17.62 -9.56 10.34
C ASP A 265 -17.97 -10.04 8.92
N THR A 266 -17.87 -9.14 7.94
CA THR A 266 -18.20 -9.43 6.54
C THR A 266 -17.00 -9.23 5.63
N CYS A 267 -16.83 -10.16 4.69
CA CYS A 267 -15.97 -9.96 3.54
C CYS A 267 -16.83 -9.54 2.35
N THR A 268 -16.63 -8.32 1.87
CA THR A 268 -17.25 -7.81 0.64
C THR A 268 -16.14 -7.28 -0.26
N GLU A 269 -16.29 -6.07 -0.81
CA GLU A 269 -15.18 -5.31 -1.41
C GLU A 269 -14.30 -4.69 -0.34
N LEU A 270 -14.79 -4.55 0.90
CA LEU A 270 -14.04 -4.00 2.04
C LEU A 270 -13.78 -5.07 3.09
N SER A 271 -12.57 -5.07 3.64
CA SER A 271 -12.22 -5.80 4.86
C SER A 271 -11.36 -4.94 5.77
N THR A 272 -11.53 -5.10 7.08
CA THR A 272 -10.82 -4.32 8.08
C THR A 272 -10.20 -5.25 9.12
N VAL A 273 -8.97 -4.95 9.52
CA VAL A 273 -8.37 -5.47 10.75
C VAL A 273 -8.10 -4.32 11.71
N THR A 274 -8.48 -4.50 12.96
CA THR A 274 -8.22 -3.56 14.04
C THR A 274 -7.32 -4.22 15.08
N LEU A 275 -6.14 -3.65 15.28
CA LEU A 275 -5.25 -3.97 16.38
C LEU A 275 -5.73 -3.18 17.60
N LEU A 276 -6.25 -3.87 18.61
CA LEU A 276 -6.84 -3.24 19.78
C LEU A 276 -5.76 -2.64 20.71
N LYS A 277 -4.60 -3.29 20.77
CA LYS A 277 -3.50 -2.94 21.67
C LYS A 277 -2.15 -3.28 21.05
N THR A 278 -1.56 -2.33 20.33
CA THR A 278 -0.28 -2.55 19.66
C THR A 278 0.88 -2.74 20.64
N ASN A 279 1.82 -3.63 20.31
CA ASN A 279 3.05 -3.89 21.05
C ASN A 279 4.13 -4.36 20.05
N GLY A 280 5.35 -4.66 20.49
CA GLY A 280 6.43 -5.07 19.58
C GLY A 280 6.10 -6.26 18.68
N PHE A 281 5.26 -7.20 19.13
CA PHE A 281 4.81 -8.33 18.33
C PHE A 281 3.91 -7.92 17.16
N TRP A 282 3.30 -6.74 17.19
CA TRP A 282 2.45 -6.26 16.09
C TRP A 282 3.23 -5.50 15.00
N SER A 283 4.57 -5.40 15.14
CA SER A 283 5.45 -4.88 14.08
C SER A 283 5.67 -5.96 13.02
N GLY A 284 5.55 -5.61 11.74
CA GLY A 284 5.68 -6.54 10.62
C GLY A 284 4.96 -6.07 9.36
N THR A 285 4.93 -6.91 8.34
CA THR A 285 4.20 -6.65 7.09
C THR A 285 2.84 -7.33 7.14
N TYR A 286 1.79 -6.52 7.04
CA TYR A 286 0.41 -6.99 7.01
C TYR A 286 -0.01 -7.23 5.57
N ILE A 287 -0.75 -8.30 5.35
CA ILE A 287 -1.20 -8.76 4.05
C ILE A 287 -2.70 -9.00 4.14
N CYS A 288 -3.47 -8.38 3.26
CA CYS A 288 -4.88 -8.71 3.08
C CYS A 288 -5.05 -9.48 1.77
N LEU A 289 -5.87 -10.52 1.81
CA LEU A 289 -6.14 -11.42 0.70
C LEU A 289 -7.65 -11.50 0.48
N PHE A 290 -8.10 -11.15 -0.73
CA PHE A 290 -9.46 -11.37 -1.19
C PHE A 290 -9.45 -12.55 -2.15
N VAL A 291 -10.11 -13.65 -1.79
CA VAL A 291 -9.98 -14.96 -2.44
C VAL A 291 -11.28 -15.31 -3.14
N ALA A 292 -11.18 -15.81 -4.38
CA ALA A 292 -12.25 -16.53 -5.05
C ALA A 292 -11.65 -17.67 -5.89
N GLY A 293 -11.99 -18.92 -5.54
CA GLY A 293 -11.46 -20.10 -6.21
C GLY A 293 -9.93 -20.15 -6.13
N ASN A 294 -9.27 -20.26 -7.28
CA ASN A 294 -7.81 -20.38 -7.41
C ASN A 294 -7.09 -19.03 -7.57
N ILE A 295 -7.80 -17.91 -7.42
CA ILE A 295 -7.22 -16.57 -7.47
C ILE A 295 -7.42 -15.86 -6.14
N ALA A 296 -6.38 -15.15 -5.69
CA ALA A 296 -6.43 -14.25 -4.55
C ALA A 296 -5.86 -12.87 -4.92
N HIS A 297 -6.61 -11.81 -4.72
CA HIS A 297 -6.08 -10.46 -4.80
C HIS A 297 -5.40 -10.10 -3.48
N MET A 298 -4.22 -9.49 -3.56
CA MET A 298 -3.40 -9.20 -2.40
C MET A 298 -2.92 -7.75 -2.37
N ALA A 299 -2.89 -7.17 -1.18
CA ALA A 299 -2.19 -5.93 -0.88
C ALA A 299 -1.39 -6.10 0.42
N MET A 300 -0.31 -5.32 0.54
CA MET A 300 0.63 -5.43 1.65
C MET A 300 0.99 -4.03 2.17
N ALA A 301 1.09 -3.89 3.49
CA ALA A 301 1.61 -2.67 4.11
C ALA A 301 2.48 -2.98 5.32
N PRO A 302 3.65 -2.33 5.46
CA PRO A 302 4.49 -2.47 6.64
C PRO A 302 3.92 -1.64 7.80
N ILE A 303 3.86 -2.23 8.98
CA ILE A 303 3.56 -1.53 10.24
C ILE A 303 4.77 -1.61 11.14
N GLN A 304 5.24 -0.45 11.58
CA GLN A 304 6.33 -0.35 12.55
C GLN A 304 5.77 0.16 13.87
N ILE A 305 6.12 -0.50 14.97
CA ILE A 305 5.73 -0.06 16.31
C ILE A 305 6.87 0.74 16.94
N ALA A 306 6.53 1.87 17.55
CA ALA A 306 7.45 2.66 18.35
C ALA A 306 7.77 1.93 19.66
N LEU A 307 8.97 1.38 19.75
CA LEU A 307 9.47 0.70 20.95
C LEU A 307 10.41 1.61 21.74
N LEU A 308 10.58 1.31 23.02
CA LEU A 308 11.69 1.88 23.79
C LEU A 308 13.00 1.21 23.36
N PRO A 309 14.14 1.91 23.47
CA PRO A 309 15.44 1.33 23.19
C PRO A 309 15.68 0.15 24.14
N GLU A 310 16.20 -0.95 23.59
CA GLU A 310 16.40 -2.19 24.33
C GLU A 310 17.46 -2.05 25.43
N VAL A 311 18.49 -1.22 25.18
CA VAL A 311 19.61 -1.01 26.10
C VAL A 311 19.71 0.46 26.50
N ILE A 312 19.68 0.71 27.81
CA ILE A 312 20.04 1.99 28.40
C ILE A 312 21.30 1.80 29.24
N ASN A 313 22.38 2.47 28.83
CA ASN A 313 23.62 2.47 29.58
C ASN A 313 23.65 3.67 30.54
N VAL A 314 23.76 3.37 31.83
CA VAL A 314 23.91 4.38 32.89
C VAL A 314 25.26 4.16 33.57
N THR A 315 26.13 5.16 33.50
CA THR A 315 27.44 5.13 34.16
C THR A 315 27.67 6.40 34.97
N SER A 316 28.41 6.30 36.07
CA SER A 316 28.79 7.45 36.91
C SER A 316 30.30 7.54 37.05
N ASN A 317 30.84 8.75 37.03
CA ASN A 317 32.26 9.00 37.24
C ASN A 317 32.47 10.19 38.20
N PRO A 318 33.10 10.00 39.38
CA PRO A 318 33.53 8.70 39.91
C PRO A 318 32.34 7.84 40.40
N GLN A 319 32.47 6.51 40.37
CA GLN A 319 31.44 5.59 40.91
C GLN A 319 31.35 5.66 42.44
N THR A 320 32.48 5.96 43.11
CA THR A 320 32.54 6.24 44.54
C THR A 320 33.13 7.63 44.73
N ALA A 321 32.35 8.54 45.31
CA ALA A 321 32.80 9.90 45.58
C ALA A 321 33.53 9.96 46.92
N ASP A 322 34.84 10.16 46.90
CA ASP A 322 35.59 10.48 48.11
C ASP A 322 35.30 11.93 48.53
N CYS A 323 34.80 12.10 49.75
CA CYS A 323 34.48 13.39 50.37
C CYS A 323 35.39 13.69 51.58
N SER A 324 36.52 12.96 51.70
CA SER A 324 37.49 13.13 52.77
C SER A 324 38.20 14.49 52.68
N ALA A 325 38.59 14.91 51.48
CA ALA A 325 39.40 16.10 51.22
C ALA A 325 38.62 17.41 50.98
N SER A 326 37.33 17.34 50.62
CA SER A 326 36.51 18.51 50.30
C SER A 326 35.08 18.42 50.87
N SER A 327 34.43 19.57 51.05
CA SER A 327 33.03 19.64 51.52
C SER A 327 32.01 19.21 50.46
N SER A 328 32.43 19.17 49.20
CA SER A 328 31.64 18.66 48.08
C SER A 328 32.51 18.01 46.99
N THR A 329 31.94 17.04 46.29
CA THR A 329 32.58 16.32 45.18
C THR A 329 31.64 16.32 43.97
N LYS A 330 32.19 16.54 42.77
CA LYS A 330 31.43 16.52 41.51
C LYS A 330 31.36 15.09 40.97
N VAL A 331 30.15 14.61 40.71
CA VAL A 331 29.90 13.34 40.03
C VAL A 331 29.24 13.63 38.69
N SER A 332 29.81 13.06 37.62
CA SER A 332 29.18 13.08 36.30
C SER A 332 28.42 11.78 36.08
N ILE A 333 27.20 11.88 35.57
CA ILE A 333 26.40 10.70 35.19
C ILE A 333 26.24 10.74 33.70
N LEU A 334 26.43 9.62 33.04
CA LEU A 334 26.20 9.45 31.61
C LEU A 334 25.03 8.48 31.45
N CYS A 335 23.93 8.97 30.89
CA CYS A 335 22.83 8.13 30.41
C CYS A 335 22.87 8.17 28.88
N SER A 336 23.06 7.02 28.26
CA SER A 336 23.15 6.87 26.80
C SER A 336 22.35 5.67 26.34
N ILE A 337 21.80 5.80 25.15
CA ILE A 337 21.15 4.69 24.43
C ILE A 337 21.99 4.28 23.24
N GLU A 338 21.72 3.10 22.71
CA GLU A 338 22.24 2.73 21.39
C GLU A 338 21.82 3.75 20.33
N ASN A 339 22.62 3.83 19.26
CA ASN A 339 22.41 4.82 18.23
C ASN A 339 21.02 4.67 17.62
N SER A 340 20.22 5.73 17.69
CA SER A 340 18.84 5.72 17.25
C SER A 340 18.53 7.02 16.51
N THR A 341 17.81 6.92 15.41
CA THR A 341 17.26 8.08 14.68
C THR A 341 16.07 8.70 15.40
N GLU A 342 15.61 8.06 16.46
CA GLU A 342 14.41 8.44 17.19
C GLU A 342 14.65 9.52 18.24
N THR A 343 13.63 10.34 18.47
CA THR A 343 13.71 11.42 19.47
C THR A 343 13.18 10.94 20.82
N TYR A 344 14.05 10.94 21.82
CA TYR A 344 13.71 10.62 23.20
C TYR A 344 13.83 11.86 24.09
N LYS A 345 12.98 11.91 25.13
CA LYS A 345 13.08 12.82 26.25
C LYS A 345 13.66 12.05 27.43
N ALA A 346 14.89 12.35 27.81
CA ALA A 346 15.49 11.78 29.03
C ALA A 346 15.14 12.63 30.26
N MET A 347 14.85 11.98 31.38
CA MET A 347 14.71 12.58 32.70
C MET A 347 15.62 11.84 33.68
N LEU A 348 16.49 12.55 34.38
CA LEU A 348 17.23 11.98 35.51
C LEU A 348 16.50 12.25 36.82
N LYS A 349 16.40 11.21 37.64
CA LYS A 349 15.85 11.28 38.99
C LYS A 349 16.96 10.98 40.00
N LEU A 350 17.36 12.01 40.73
CA LEU A 350 18.19 11.86 41.93
C LEU A 350 17.27 11.63 43.12
N ILE A 351 17.26 10.42 43.69
CA ILE A 351 16.50 10.13 44.90
C ILE A 351 17.43 10.32 46.10
N LEU A 352 17.23 11.43 46.78
CA LEU A 352 17.67 11.64 48.15
C LEU A 352 16.64 11.00 49.07
N THR A 353 17.04 10.49 50.23
CA THR A 353 16.11 10.12 51.33
C THR A 353 15.25 11.30 51.83
N LYS A 354 15.39 12.51 51.25
CA LYS A 354 14.39 13.60 51.27
C LYS A 354 14.17 14.17 49.86
N ASN A 355 12.96 13.97 49.34
CA ASN A 355 12.46 14.33 48.01
C ASN A 355 12.96 15.67 47.43
N HIS A 356 13.72 15.61 46.33
CA HIS A 356 13.82 16.70 45.38
C HIS A 356 13.74 16.16 43.95
N HIS A 357 12.76 16.62 43.17
CA HIS A 357 12.64 16.34 41.73
C HIS A 357 13.30 17.49 40.95
N LEU A 358 14.27 17.19 40.09
CA LEU A 358 14.72 18.11 39.04
C LEU A 358 14.30 17.59 37.66
N LYS A 359 13.79 18.50 36.82
CA LYS A 359 13.47 18.27 35.41
C LYS A 359 14.55 18.93 34.55
N ASN A 360 15.24 18.15 33.73
CA ASN A 360 15.94 18.66 32.55
C ASN A 360 15.43 17.90 31.33
N ILE A 361 15.04 18.63 30.28
CA ILE A 361 14.54 18.09 29.00
C ILE A 361 15.66 18.29 27.98
N ILE A 362 16.26 17.23 27.46
CA ILE A 362 17.27 17.34 26.39
C ILE A 362 17.01 16.30 25.30
N LYS A 363 17.07 16.76 24.04
CA LYS A 363 17.02 15.98 22.80
C LYS A 363 18.43 15.52 22.39
N LYS A 364 19.03 14.53 23.05
CA LYS A 364 20.30 13.91 22.58
C LYS A 364 20.40 12.43 22.97
N ILE A 365 21.05 11.65 22.09
CA ILE A 365 21.36 10.21 22.18
C ILE A 365 22.26 9.87 23.39
N SER A 366 22.91 10.88 23.97
CA SER A 366 23.77 10.77 25.14
C SER A 366 23.66 12.04 25.98
N TYR A 367 23.44 11.88 27.29
CA TYR A 367 23.29 12.96 28.25
C TYR A 367 24.26 12.79 29.42
N LYS A 368 25.10 13.80 29.65
CA LYS A 368 26.12 13.81 30.70
C LYS A 368 25.95 14.96 31.73
N PRO A 369 24.96 14.91 32.64
CA PRO A 369 24.83 15.89 33.71
C PRO A 369 25.96 15.78 34.75
N HIS A 370 26.23 16.92 35.40
CA HIS A 370 27.10 17.01 36.57
C HIS A 370 26.28 17.31 37.82
N PHE A 371 26.53 16.57 38.90
CA PHE A 371 25.92 16.76 40.21
C PHE A 371 27.00 17.10 41.24
N THR A 372 26.65 17.96 42.19
CA THR A 372 27.51 18.28 43.33
C THR A 372 26.95 17.56 44.55
N LEU A 373 27.72 16.64 45.13
CA LEU A 373 27.32 15.89 46.32
C LEU A 373 27.86 16.56 47.58
N ASN A 374 27.04 16.64 48.62
CA ASN A 374 27.42 17.17 49.93
C ASN A 374 27.74 16.03 50.90
N LYS A 375 28.66 16.31 51.84
CA LYS A 375 29.23 15.34 52.81
C LYS A 375 28.24 14.74 53.81
N ASN A 376 27.03 15.30 53.94
CA ASN A 376 26.05 14.93 54.98
C ASN A 376 25.13 13.76 54.62
N THR A 377 25.31 13.14 53.46
CA THR A 377 24.40 12.11 52.92
C THR A 377 25.18 10.85 52.57
N THR A 378 24.78 9.70 53.12
CA THR A 378 25.55 8.44 53.04
C THR A 378 25.28 7.61 51.79
N THR A 379 24.15 7.82 51.11
CA THR A 379 23.80 7.08 49.89
C THR A 379 22.90 7.90 48.98
N TYR A 380 23.19 7.90 47.68
CA TYR A 380 22.39 8.54 46.64
C TYR A 380 21.95 7.48 45.64
N TYR A 381 20.65 7.43 45.30
CA TYR A 381 20.13 6.58 44.23
C TYR A 381 19.90 7.39 42.97
N LEU A 382 20.34 6.86 41.84
CA LEU A 382 20.39 7.57 40.57
C LEU A 382 19.58 6.82 39.53
N GLY A 383 18.38 7.32 39.25
CA GLY A 383 17.53 6.81 38.18
C GLY A 383 17.72 7.59 36.88
N CYS A 384 17.83 6.89 35.76
CA CYS A 384 17.56 7.46 34.44
C CYS A 384 16.21 6.95 33.94
N THR A 385 15.31 7.85 33.57
CA THR A 385 14.03 7.54 32.93
C THR A 385 14.02 8.09 31.52
N LEU A 386 13.79 7.24 30.53
CA LEU A 386 13.60 7.68 29.14
C LEU A 386 12.12 7.68 28.79
N PHE A 387 11.65 8.79 28.23
CA PHE A 387 10.33 8.93 27.66
C PHE A 387 10.45 9.00 26.14
N TYR A 388 9.72 8.15 25.45
CA TYR A 388 9.59 8.30 24.01
C TYR A 388 8.68 9.49 23.69
N THR A 389 9.10 10.39 22.80
CA THR A 389 8.39 11.65 22.60
C THR A 389 6.97 11.47 22.05
N ASN A 390 6.71 10.33 21.40
CA ASN A 390 5.41 9.98 20.81
C ASN A 390 4.65 8.88 21.58
N ASN A 391 5.16 8.37 22.72
CA ASN A 391 4.46 7.34 23.54
C ASN A 391 4.38 7.73 25.02
N GLN A 392 3.44 7.12 25.74
CA GLN A 392 3.44 7.08 27.22
C GLN A 392 4.33 5.96 27.78
N LEU A 393 5.34 5.53 27.02
CA LEU A 393 6.29 4.51 27.46
C LEU A 393 7.42 5.17 28.24
N SER A 394 7.71 4.61 29.43
CA SER A 394 8.85 5.01 30.25
C SER A 394 9.64 3.79 30.70
N LEU A 395 10.96 3.80 30.51
CA LEU A 395 11.88 2.82 31.09
C LEU A 395 12.73 3.51 32.14
N GLN A 396 12.75 2.97 33.36
CA GLN A 396 13.53 3.47 34.48
C GLN A 396 14.63 2.47 34.82
N VAL A 397 15.88 2.93 34.81
CA VAL A 397 17.05 2.19 35.30
C VAL A 397 17.57 2.91 36.53
N THR A 398 17.73 2.19 37.65
CA THR A 398 18.15 2.73 38.96
C THR A 398 19.47 2.18 39.44
#